data_AF-A0AAD9P6S3-F1
#
_entry.id   AF-A0AAD9P6S3-F1
#
_cell.length_a   1.000
_cell.length_b   1.000
_cell.length_c   1.000
_cell.angle_alpha   90.00
_cell.angle_beta   90.00
_cell.angle_gamma   90.00
#
_symmetry.space_group_name_H-M   'P 1'
#
loop_
_entity.id
_entity.type
_entity.pdbx_description
1 polymer ?
#
loop_
_entity_poly.entity_id
_entity_poly.type
_entity_poly.pdbx_seq_one_letter_code
_entity_poly.pdbx_strand_id
1 'polypeptide(L)'
;MPVDIFWARMAKQKKPGTSLPQLPVLAKFCQSLCVLPHGNADCERVFSMLTHIKTEFRNQLGNDTKEALLAVGRNSLQNMSQCCYEVKVGRYLIKSAKAATMKALEEYHKKAEATA
;
A
#
# COMPACT_ATOMS: atom_id res chain seq x y z
N MET A 1 -26.28 -6.68 3.10
CA MET A 1 -25.28 -5.79 3.74
C MET A 1 -23.94 -6.47 3.60
N PRO A 2 -22.90 -5.79 3.07
CA PRO A 2 -21.55 -6.33 3.04
C PRO A 2 -21.08 -6.80 4.42
N VAL A 3 -20.33 -7.90 4.46
CA VAL A 3 -19.94 -8.59 5.71
C VAL A 3 -19.06 -7.71 6.61
N ASP A 4 -18.19 -6.92 6.00
CA ASP A 4 -17.34 -5.90 6.62
C ASP A 4 -18.18 -4.79 7.27
N ILE A 5 -19.22 -4.30 6.58
CA ILE A 5 -20.13 -3.27 7.11
C ILE A 5 -20.93 -3.81 8.31
N PHE A 6 -21.38 -5.06 8.22
CA PHE A 6 -22.09 -5.72 9.32
C PHE A 6 -21.20 -5.81 10.57
N TRP A 7 -20.00 -6.38 10.45
CA TRP A 7 -19.09 -6.54 11.60
C TRP A 7 -18.56 -5.21 12.13
N ALA A 8 -18.38 -4.20 11.28
CA ALA A 8 -18.06 -2.84 11.70
C ALA A 8 -19.17 -2.20 12.56
N ARG A 9 -20.45 -2.51 12.29
CA ARG A 9 -21.58 -2.07 13.13
C ARG A 9 -21.63 -2.84 14.44
N MET A 10 -21.43 -4.15 14.40
CA MET A 10 -21.39 -5.00 15.60
C MET A 10 -20.28 -4.57 16.56
N ALA A 11 -19.11 -4.18 16.04
CA ALA A 11 -18.00 -3.65 16.84
C ALA A 11 -18.35 -2.36 17.62
N LYS A 12 -19.32 -1.58 17.14
CA LYS A 12 -19.76 -0.32 17.75
C LYS A 12 -20.87 -0.50 18.79
N GLN A 13 -21.46 -1.69 18.88
CA GLN A 13 -22.50 -1.98 19.87
C GLN A 13 -21.90 -1.96 21.27
N LYS A 14 -22.59 -1.26 22.18
CA LYS A 14 -22.20 -1.13 23.59
C LYS A 14 -23.16 -1.92 24.47
N LYS A 15 -22.69 -2.42 25.60
CA LYS A 15 -23.59 -3.04 26.57
C LYS A 15 -24.54 -1.97 27.12
N PRO A 16 -25.85 -2.27 27.29
CA PRO A 16 -26.80 -1.32 27.88
C PRO A 16 -26.29 -0.76 29.21
N GLY A 17 -26.39 0.56 29.39
CA GLY A 17 -25.96 1.24 30.61
C GLY A 17 -24.44 1.38 30.80
N THR A 18 -23.61 0.96 29.83
CA THR A 18 -22.15 1.14 29.91
C THR A 18 -21.57 1.68 28.60
N SER A 19 -20.36 2.23 28.67
CA SER A 19 -19.60 2.61 27.48
C SER A 19 -18.83 1.43 26.85
N LEU A 20 -18.87 0.24 27.46
CA LEU A 20 -18.07 -0.90 27.08
C LEU A 20 -18.63 -1.62 25.83
N PRO A 21 -17.77 -2.13 24.95
CA PRO A 21 -18.19 -2.92 23.80
C PRO A 21 -18.96 -4.17 24.24
N GLN A 22 -20.02 -4.49 23.51
CA GLN A 22 -20.86 -5.65 23.79
C GLN A 22 -20.16 -6.97 23.44
N LEU A 23 -19.44 -6.99 22.33
CA LEU A 23 -18.81 -8.19 21.77
C LEU A 23 -17.33 -7.93 21.38
N PRO A 24 -16.46 -7.53 22.32
CA PRO A 24 -15.11 -7.05 22.00
C PRO A 24 -14.24 -8.10 21.29
N VAL A 25 -14.31 -9.37 21.74
CA VAL A 25 -13.49 -10.45 21.18
C VAL A 25 -14.02 -10.86 19.80
N LEU A 26 -15.32 -11.12 19.70
CA LEU A 26 -15.95 -11.57 18.45
C LEU A 26 -15.85 -10.50 17.35
N ALA A 27 -16.13 -9.24 17.69
CA ALA A 27 -16.02 -8.15 16.72
C ALA A 27 -14.58 -8.00 16.20
N LYS A 28 -13.57 -8.06 17.09
CA LYS A 28 -12.16 -8.00 16.69
C LYS A 28 -11.79 -9.19 15.80
N PHE A 29 -12.20 -10.40 16.18
CA PHE A 29 -11.96 -11.62 15.39
C PHE A 29 -12.54 -11.50 13.97
N CYS A 30 -13.82 -11.12 13.85
CA CYS A 30 -14.46 -11.00 12.54
C CYS A 30 -13.90 -9.84 11.71
N GLN A 31 -13.53 -8.72 12.34
CA GLN A 31 -12.82 -7.63 11.65
C GLN A 31 -11.46 -8.10 11.10
N SER A 32 -10.71 -8.90 11.87
CA SER A 32 -9.46 -9.51 11.40
C SER A 32 -9.70 -10.51 10.27
N LEU A 33 -10.81 -11.25 10.29
CA LEU A 33 -11.18 -12.15 9.19
C LEU A 33 -11.51 -11.36 7.91
N CYS A 34 -12.19 -10.23 8.03
CA CYS A 34 -12.59 -9.40 6.89
C CYS A 34 -11.41 -8.73 6.16
N VAL A 35 -10.21 -8.67 6.75
CA VAL A 35 -9.01 -8.15 6.08
C VAL A 35 -8.18 -9.25 5.40
N LEU A 36 -8.51 -10.51 5.61
CA LEU A 36 -7.85 -11.61 4.93
C LEU A 36 -8.36 -11.69 3.48
N PRO A 37 -7.46 -11.92 2.50
CA PRO A 37 -7.86 -12.18 1.12
C PRO A 37 -8.79 -13.39 1.08
N HIS A 38 -9.95 -13.24 0.45
CA HIS A 38 -11.03 -14.25 0.51
C HIS A 38 -10.77 -15.42 -0.48
N GLY A 39 -9.73 -15.32 -1.30
CA GLY A 39 -9.29 -16.39 -2.18
C GLY A 39 -8.03 -16.02 -2.95
N ASN A 40 -7.54 -17.00 -3.73
CA ASN A 40 -6.28 -16.86 -4.48
C ASN A 40 -6.30 -15.70 -5.48
N ALA A 41 -7.46 -15.37 -6.05
CA ALA A 41 -7.61 -14.24 -6.97
C ALA A 41 -7.18 -12.89 -6.37
N ASP A 42 -7.37 -12.69 -5.05
CA ASP A 42 -6.93 -11.46 -4.38
C ASP A 42 -5.41 -11.43 -4.20
N CYS A 43 -4.80 -12.59 -3.93
CA CYS A 43 -3.35 -12.74 -3.89
C CYS A 43 -2.74 -12.56 -5.29
N GLU A 44 -3.33 -13.17 -6.31
CA GLU A 44 -2.93 -13.05 -7.72
C GLU A 44 -3.04 -11.61 -8.21
N ARG A 45 -4.03 -10.83 -7.74
CA ARG A 45 -4.10 -9.39 -8.04
C ARG A 45 -2.90 -8.64 -7.50
N VAL A 46 -2.46 -8.92 -6.27
CA VAL A 46 -1.24 -8.32 -5.70
C VAL A 46 0.00 -8.77 -6.47
N PHE A 47 0.08 -10.04 -6.86
CA PHE A 47 1.19 -10.54 -7.67
C PHE A 47 1.23 -9.93 -9.06
N SER A 48 0.08 -9.73 -9.71
CA SER A 48 -0.03 -9.03 -10.99
C SER A 48 0.47 -7.59 -10.88
N MET A 49 0.09 -6.87 -9.81
CA MET A 49 0.64 -5.54 -9.52
C MET A 49 2.16 -5.58 -9.32
N LEU A 50 2.68 -6.58 -8.61
CA LEU A 50 4.12 -6.74 -8.41
C LEU A 50 4.84 -7.04 -9.73
N THR A 51 4.25 -7.85 -10.61
CA THR A 51 4.76 -8.11 -11.96
C THR A 51 4.77 -6.83 -12.80
N HIS A 52 3.73 -5.99 -12.71
CA HIS A 52 3.73 -4.68 -13.38
C HIS A 52 4.81 -3.72 -12.84
N ILE A 53 5.15 -3.79 -11.56
CA ILE A 53 6.26 -3.02 -10.97
C ILE A 53 7.61 -3.59 -11.43
N LYS A 54 7.72 -4.92 -11.49
CA LYS A 54 8.89 -5.67 -11.97
C LYS A 54 8.84 -5.81 -13.50
N THR A 55 9.04 -4.72 -14.23
CA THR A 55 9.26 -4.83 -15.68
C THR A 55 10.72 -5.20 -15.97
N GLU A 56 11.00 -5.75 -17.16
CA GLU A 56 12.38 -6.05 -17.58
C GLU A 56 13.29 -4.81 -17.56
N PHE A 57 12.72 -3.63 -17.79
CA PHE A 57 13.41 -2.34 -17.70
C PHE A 57 13.55 -1.79 -16.26
N ARG A 58 12.84 -2.35 -15.27
CA ARG A 58 12.83 -1.90 -13.86
C ARG A 58 13.15 -3.02 -12.87
N ASN A 59 13.75 -4.11 -13.33
CA ASN A 59 14.13 -5.26 -12.51
C ASN A 59 15.15 -4.90 -11.41
N GLN A 60 15.94 -3.84 -11.62
CA GLN A 60 16.97 -3.32 -10.70
C GLN A 60 16.43 -2.52 -9.50
N LEU A 61 15.12 -2.32 -9.35
CA LEU A 61 14.59 -1.67 -8.15
C LEU A 61 14.88 -2.52 -6.90
N GLY A 62 15.35 -1.90 -5.83
CA GLY A 62 15.50 -2.56 -4.53
C GLY A 62 14.17 -3.10 -4.01
N ASN A 63 14.21 -4.15 -3.18
CA ASN A 63 13.00 -4.76 -2.63
C ASN A 63 12.17 -3.75 -1.81
N ASP A 64 12.82 -2.93 -0.99
CA ASP A 64 12.17 -1.86 -0.21
C ASP A 64 11.37 -0.91 -1.11
N THR A 65 11.91 -0.54 -2.27
CA THR A 65 11.23 0.33 -3.25
C THR A 65 10.05 -0.38 -3.90
N LYS A 66 10.18 -1.67 -4.22
CA LYS A 66 9.08 -2.48 -4.78
C LYS A 66 7.94 -2.62 -3.78
N GLU A 67 8.25 -2.84 -2.51
CA GLU A 67 7.28 -2.92 -1.41
C GLU A 67 6.57 -1.57 -1.19
N ALA A 68 7.33 -0.46 -1.18
CA ALA A 68 6.76 0.87 -1.07
C ALA A 68 5.81 1.20 -2.24
N LEU A 69 6.18 0.85 -3.47
CA LEU A 69 5.33 1.04 -4.66
C LEU A 69 4.06 0.21 -4.60
N LEU A 70 4.14 -1.06 -4.18
CA LEU A 70 2.97 -1.90 -3.95
C LEU A 70 2.05 -1.29 -2.88
N ALA A 71 2.61 -0.81 -1.78
CA ALA A 71 1.86 -0.21 -0.68
C ALA A 71 1.13 1.06 -1.13
N VAL A 72 1.79 1.96 -1.87
CA VAL A 72 1.17 3.18 -2.40
C VAL A 72 0.07 2.84 -3.40
N GLY A 73 0.35 1.96 -4.37
CA GLY A 73 -0.62 1.58 -5.39
C GLY A 73 -1.87 0.93 -4.82
N ARG A 74 -1.70 -0.01 -3.87
CA ARG A 74 -2.80 -0.76 -3.28
C ARG A 74 -3.54 0.01 -2.19
N ASN A 75 -2.82 0.62 -1.24
CA ASN A 75 -3.45 1.18 -0.04
C ASN A 75 -3.82 2.66 -0.19
N SER A 76 -3.09 3.43 -0.98
CA SER A 76 -3.34 4.87 -1.11
C SER A 76 -4.19 5.18 -2.33
N LEU A 77 -3.87 4.62 -3.50
CA LEU A 77 -4.51 5.02 -4.75
C LEU A 77 -5.83 4.28 -5.02
N GLN A 78 -5.85 2.96 -4.83
CA GLN A 78 -7.08 2.17 -5.02
C GLN A 78 -8.17 2.52 -3.97
N ASN A 79 -7.80 2.73 -2.71
CA ASN A 79 -8.75 3.12 -1.67
C ASN A 79 -9.33 4.54 -1.87
N MET A 80 -8.60 5.41 -2.58
CA MET A 80 -9.06 6.76 -2.93
C MET A 80 -9.75 6.80 -4.31
N SER A 81 -9.85 5.68 -5.02
CA SER A 81 -10.32 5.62 -6.42
C SER A 81 -9.62 6.63 -7.34
N GLN A 82 -8.33 6.89 -7.09
CA GLN A 82 -7.55 7.87 -7.84
C GLN A 82 -6.46 7.19 -8.67
N CYS A 83 -6.30 7.65 -9.92
CA CYS A 83 -5.18 7.23 -10.74
C CYS A 83 -3.89 7.93 -10.30
N CYS A 84 -2.74 7.27 -10.45
CA CYS A 84 -1.45 7.81 -10.00
C CYS A 84 -1.08 9.17 -10.62
N TYR A 85 -1.54 9.45 -11.84
CA TYR A 85 -1.29 10.72 -12.53
C TYR A 85 -2.16 11.88 -12.02
N GLU A 86 -3.23 11.59 -11.28
CA GLU A 86 -4.16 12.59 -10.71
C GLU A 86 -3.72 13.03 -9.32
N VAL A 87 -2.78 12.30 -8.71
CA VAL A 87 -2.29 12.54 -7.36
C VAL A 87 -1.51 13.84 -7.32
N LYS A 88 -2.10 14.86 -6.68
CA LYS A 88 -1.40 16.11 -6.41
C LYS A 88 -0.43 15.91 -5.26
N VAL A 89 0.84 15.72 -5.60
CA VAL A 89 1.92 15.60 -4.62
C VAL A 89 2.41 16.98 -4.15
N GLY A 90 2.73 17.11 -2.86
CA GLY A 90 3.21 18.36 -2.29
C GLY A 90 4.58 18.78 -2.86
N ARG A 91 4.82 20.09 -2.97
CA ARG A 91 6.08 20.67 -3.50
C ARG A 91 7.33 20.14 -2.79
N TYR A 92 7.24 19.90 -1.47
CA TYR A 92 8.32 19.33 -0.68
C TYR A 92 8.72 17.94 -1.19
N LEU A 93 7.74 17.06 -1.42
CA LEU A 93 7.99 15.70 -1.89
C LEU A 93 8.64 15.70 -3.28
N ILE A 94 8.15 16.55 -4.20
CA ILE A 94 8.75 16.71 -5.53
C ILE A 94 10.21 17.16 -5.42
N LYS A 95 10.49 18.14 -4.56
CA LYS A 95 11.85 18.67 -4.38
C LYS A 95 12.79 17.58 -3.85
N SER A 96 12.37 16.85 -2.83
CA SER A 96 13.15 15.77 -2.24
C SER A 96 13.37 14.61 -3.22
N ALA A 97 12.34 14.22 -3.97
CA ALA A 97 12.44 13.18 -4.99
C ALA A 97 13.44 13.56 -6.09
N LYS A 98 13.36 14.78 -6.62
CA LYS A 98 14.31 15.29 -7.62
C LYS A 98 15.75 15.28 -7.10
N ALA A 99 15.97 15.72 -5.87
CA ALA A 99 17.29 15.72 -5.26
C ALA A 99 17.86 14.29 -5.12
N ALA A 100 17.03 13.33 -4.70
CA ALA A 100 17.42 11.92 -4.62
C ALA A 100 17.78 11.33 -6.00
N THR A 101 17.00 11.63 -7.05
CA THR A 101 17.30 11.19 -8.41
C THR A 101 18.61 11.75 -8.92
N MET A 102 18.88 13.04 -8.69
CA MET A 102 20.15 13.66 -9.09
C MET A 102 21.35 13.00 -8.41
N LYS A 103 21.25 12.76 -7.10
CA LYS A 103 22.32 12.07 -6.35
C LYS A 103 22.59 10.66 -6.89
N ALA A 104 21.54 9.90 -7.18
CA ALA A 104 21.69 8.56 -7.75
C ALA A 104 22.35 8.58 -9.14
N LEU A 105 22.01 9.58 -9.97
CA LEU A 105 22.63 9.77 -11.28
C LEU A 105 24.12 10.09 -11.17
N GLU A 106 24.50 10.99 -10.25
CA GLU A 106 25.90 11.34 -9.97
C GLU A 106 26.70 10.12 -9.50
N GLU A 107 26.14 9.30 -8.61
CA GLU A 107 26.77 8.06 -8.15
C GLU A 107 26.95 7.04 -9.29
N TYR A 108 25.99 6.94 -10.20
CA TYR A 108 26.09 6.07 -11.38
C TYR A 108 27.21 6.52 -12.31
N HIS A 109 27.31 7.81 -12.62
CA HIS A 109 28.38 8.35 -13.47
C HIS A 109 29.77 8.12 -12.86
N LYS A 110 29.94 8.37 -11.56
CA LYS A 110 31.20 8.11 -10.85
C LYS A 110 31.62 6.64 -10.91
N LYS A 111 30.67 5.71 -10.80
CA LYS A 111 30.97 4.27 -10.95
C LYS A 111 31.36 3.91 -12.38
N ALA A 112 30.68 4.48 -13.37
CA ALA A 112 30.99 4.24 -14.78
C ALA A 112 32.41 4.71 -15.14
N GLU A 113 32.82 5.89 -14.65
CA GLU A 113 34.17 6.44 -14.84
C GLU A 113 35.27 5.63 -14.12
N ALA A 114 34.97 5.05 -12.95
CA ALA A 114 35.93 4.23 -12.20
C ALA A 114 36.14 2.82 -12.77
N THR A 115 35.30 2.40 -13.73
CA THR A 115 35.35 1.07 -14.37
C THR A 115 35.89 1.15 -15.81
N ALA A 116 36.18 2.36 -16.31
CA ALA A 116 36.79 2.63 -17.60
C ALA A 116 38.30 2.90 -17.45
#